data_AF-A0A1M7IP05-F1
#
_entry.id   AF-A0A1M7IP05-F1
#
_cell.length_a   1.000
_cell.length_b   1.000
_cell.length_c   1.000
_cell.angle_alpha   90.00
_cell.angle_beta   90.00
_cell.angle_gamma   90.00
#
_symmetry.space_group_name_H-M   'P 1'
#
loop_
_entity.id
_entity.type
_entity.pdbx_description
1 polymer ?
#
loop_
_entity_poly.entity_id
_entity_poly.type
_entity_poly.pdbx_seq_one_letter_code
_entity_poly.pdbx_strand_id
1 'polypeptide(L)' 'MDEKVKSGKEILDDFFENIDKIENVDPEIAKMLNKLYKDDKLSDTNVKNELQTLRETDVDKD' A
#
# COMPACT_ATOMS: atom_id res chain seq x y z
N MET A 1 -21.67 16.06 20.24
CA MET A 1 -20.86 15.11 19.48
C MET A 1 -19.75 15.92 18.87
N ASP A 2 -18.53 15.79 19.37
CA ASP A 2 -17.36 16.40 18.74
C ASP A 2 -17.14 15.69 17.41
N GLU A 3 -17.54 16.31 16.30
CA GLU A 3 -17.10 15.90 14.96
C GLU A 3 -15.62 16.26 14.84
N LYS A 4 -14.78 15.42 15.44
CA LYS A 4 -13.33 15.57 15.38
C LYS A 4 -12.90 15.35 13.94
N VAL A 5 -12.59 16.45 13.25
CA VAL A 5 -12.07 16.41 11.88
C VAL A 5 -10.77 15.61 11.89
N LYS A 6 -10.73 14.53 11.10
CA LYS A 6 -9.53 13.70 10.95
C LYS A 6 -8.40 14.54 10.36
N SER A 7 -7.19 14.35 10.89
CA SER A 7 -5.98 14.89 10.28
C SER A 7 -5.70 14.21 8.93
N GLY A 8 -4.91 14.88 8.08
CA GLY A 8 -4.45 14.30 6.81
C GLY A 8 -3.70 12.98 7.01
N LYS A 9 -2.95 12.86 8.12
CA LYS A 9 -2.27 11.62 8.48
C LYS A 9 -3.27 10.51 8.81
N GLU A 10 -4.28 10.79 9.64
CA GLU A 10 -5.32 9.80 9.97
C GLU A 10 -6.07 9.32 8.72
N ILE A 11 -6.30 10.20 7.75
CA ILE A 11 -6.92 9.82 6.47
C ILE A 11 -6.02 8.87 5.66
N LEU A 12 -4.72 9.14 5.60
CA LEU A 12 -3.77 8.29 4.89
C LEU A 12 -3.57 6.96 5.60
N ASP A 13 -3.43 6.97 6.93
CA ASP A 13 -3.34 5.76 7.75
C ASP A 13 -4.55 4.85 7.52
N ASP A 14 -5.76 5.40 7.61
CA ASP A 14 -7.00 4.67 7.32
C ASP A 14 -7.05 4.13 5.88
N PHE A 15 -6.56 4.88 4.90
CA PHE A 15 -6.54 4.44 3.50
C PHE A 15 -5.63 3.22 3.32
N PHE A 16 -4.37 3.30 3.75
CA PHE A 16 -3.39 2.21 3.56
C PHE A 16 -3.70 0.98 4.41
N GLU A 17 -4.38 1.15 5.55
CA GLU A 17 -4.87 0.02 6.36
C GLU A 17 -6.05 -0.73 5.74
N ASN A 18 -6.74 -0.14 4.76
CA ASN A 18 -7.93 -0.73 4.13
C ASN A 18 -7.79 -0.90 2.62
N ILE A 19 -6.61 -0.64 2.06
CA ILE A 19 -6.37 -0.73 0.61
C ILE A 19 -6.57 -2.16 0.06
N ASP A 20 -6.38 -3.19 0.89
CA ASP A 20 -6.64 -4.60 0.56
C ASP A 20 -8.14 -4.94 0.48
N LYS A 21 -9.01 -4.06 1.01
CA LYS A 21 -10.47 -4.21 0.99
C LYS A 21 -11.11 -3.54 -0.22
N ILE A 22 -10.33 -2.81 -1.03
CA ILE A 22 -10.83 -2.16 -2.24
C ILE A 22 -11.04 -3.23 -3.31
N GLU A 23 -12.25 -3.25 -3.88
CA GLU A 23 -12.59 -4.20 -4.93
C GLU A 23 -11.65 -4.05 -6.14
N ASN A 24 -11.22 -5.18 -6.70
CA ASN A 24 -10.31 -5.26 -7.85
C ASN A 24 -8.88 -4.73 -7.59
N VAL A 25 -8.49 -4.54 -6.32
CA VAL A 25 -7.09 -4.34 -5.96
C VAL A 25 -6.44 -5.69 -5.68
N ASP A 26 -5.30 -5.93 -6.31
CA ASP A 26 -4.50 -7.13 -6.05
C ASP A 26 -3.99 -7.14 -4.58
N PRO A 27 -4.23 -8.22 -3.82
CA PRO A 27 -3.84 -8.27 -2.41
C PRO A 27 -2.34 -8.17 -2.15
N GLU A 28 -1.48 -8.61 -3.07
CA GLU A 28 -0.02 -8.51 -2.91
C GLU A 28 0.45 -7.08 -3.18
N ILE A 29 -0.11 -6.43 -4.20
CA ILE A 29 0.14 -5.00 -4.47
C ILE A 29 -0.37 -4.14 -3.30
N ALA A 30 -1.56 -4.42 -2.76
CA ALA A 30 -2.13 -3.74 -1.60
C ALA A 30 -1.19 -3.81 -0.38
N LYS A 31 -0.70 -5.03 -0.06
CA LYS A 31 0.24 -5.25 1.05
C LYS A 31 1.56 -4.52 0.83
N MET A 32 2.09 -4.54 -0.39
CA MET A 32 3.32 -3.84 -0.76
C MET A 32 3.19 -2.33 -0.53
N LEU A 33 2.10 -1.72 -1.02
CA LEU A 33 1.86 -0.28 -0.85
C LEU A 33 1.69 0.12 0.62
N ASN A 34 0.94 -0.67 1.40
CA ASN A 34 0.77 -0.44 2.83
C ASN A 34 2.11 -0.51 3.59
N LYS A 35 2.96 -1.49 3.25
CA LYS A 35 4.29 -1.64 3.84
C LYS A 35 5.17 -0.42 3.52
N LEU A 36 5.23 0.01 2.26
CA LEU A 36 6.02 1.18 1.86
C LEU A 36 5.56 2.45 2.57
N TYR A 37 4.24 2.62 2.77
CA TYR A 37 3.68 3.73 3.53
C TYR A 37 4.10 3.69 5.00
N LYS A 38 3.93 2.53 5.68
CA LYS A 38 4.29 2.36 7.09
C LYS A 38 5.79 2.52 7.37
N ASP A 39 6.62 2.17 6.41
CA ASP A 39 8.08 2.26 6.51
C ASP A 39 8.63 3.66 6.17
N ASP A 40 7.77 4.66 5.87
CA ASP A 40 8.15 5.99 5.38
C ASP A 40 9.03 5.92 4.10
N LYS A 41 8.69 4.96 3.24
CA LYS A 41 9.42 4.63 2.00
C LYS A 41 8.54 4.73 0.76
N LEU A 42 7.32 5.26 0.87
CA LEU A 42 6.40 5.40 -0.25
C LEU A 42 6.90 6.48 -1.23
N SER A 43 7.72 6.06 -2.19
CA SER A 43 8.26 6.90 -3.26
C SER A 43 8.09 6.19 -4.60
N ASP A 44 8.07 6.95 -5.70
CA ASP A 44 8.00 6.41 -7.05
C ASP A 44 9.08 5.34 -7.32
N THR A 45 10.31 5.58 -6.87
CA THR A 45 11.42 4.65 -7.01
C THR A 45 11.18 3.34 -6.26
N ASN A 46 10.74 3.42 -5.00
CA ASN A 46 10.53 2.22 -4.18
C ASN A 46 9.32 1.41 -4.67
N VAL A 47 8.25 2.08 -5.12
CA VAL A 47 7.09 1.39 -5.72
C VAL A 47 7.49 0.63 -6.98
N LYS A 48 8.27 1.25 -7.87
CA LYS A 48 8.76 0.58 -9.10
C LYS A 48 9.63 -0.63 -8.79
N ASN A 49 10.54 -0.50 -7.82
CA ASN A 49 11.42 -1.59 -7.40
C ASN A 49 10.63 -2.78 -6.84
N GLU A 50 9.72 -2.54 -5.89
CA GLU A 50 8.93 -3.62 -5.29
C GLU A 50 7.98 -4.28 -6.31
N LEU A 51 7.40 -3.51 -7.24
CA LEU A 51 6.58 -4.06 -8.33
C LEU A 51 7.40 -4.94 -9.28
N GLN A 52 8.65 -4.57 -9.55
CA GLN A 52 9.55 -5.41 -10.34
C GLN A 52 9.84 -6.72 -9.60
N THR A 53 10.19 -6.64 -8.31
CA THR A 53 10.46 -7.83 -7.48
C THR A 53 9.24 -8.75 -7.37
N LEU A 54 8.03 -8.19 -7.23
CA LEU A 54 6.79 -8.97 -7.24
C LEU A 54 6.64 -9.73 -8.56
N ARG A 55 6.87 -9.07 -9.70
CA ARG A 55 6.80 -9.73 -11.02
C ARG A 55 7.83 -10.84 -11.17
N GLU A 56 9.07 -10.60 -10.75
CA GLU A 56 10.15 -11.61 -10.82
C GLU A 56 9.86 -12.81 -9.92
N THR A 57 9.31 -12.57 -8.72
CA THR A 57 8.92 -13.63 -7.79
C THR A 57 7.74 -14.46 -8.31
N ASP A 58 6.83 -13.86 -9.07
CA ASP A 58 5.71 -14.58 -9.68
C ASP A 58 6.17 -15.46 -10.85
N VAL A 59 7.17 -15.00 -11.62
CA VAL A 59 7.78 -15.76 -12.73
C VAL A 59 8.58 -16.96 -12.24
N ASP A 60 9.20 -16.91 -11.06
CA ASP A 60 10.00 -18.00 -10.49
C ASP A 60 9.13 -19.12 -9.84
N LYS A 61 7.80 -18.93 -9.77
CA LYS A 61 6.85 -19.92 -9.23
C LYS A 61 6.28 -20.88 -10.29
N ASP A 62 6.67 -20.75 -11.56
CA ASP A 62 6.20 -21.57 -12.69
C ASP A 62 7.26 -22.61 -13.15
#